data_AF-A0AA86PIR2-F1
#
_entry.id   AF-A0AA86PIR2-F1
#
_cell.length_a   1.000
_cell.length_b   1.000
_cell.length_c   1.000
_cell.angle_alpha   90.00
_cell.angle_beta   90.00
_cell.angle_gamma   90.00
#
_symmetry.space_group_name_H-M   'P 1'
#
loop_
_entity.id
_entity.type
_entity.pdbx_description
1 polymer ?
#
loop_
_entity_poly.entity_id
_entity_poly.type
_entity_poly.pdbx_seq_one_letter_code
_entity_poly.pdbx_strand_id
1 'polypeptide(L)'
;MEDFMSKHKTNQIRAVFSGHDHVFNAFRNENVYYFINGAGGGPLDHVKKQGARSWTEEELKGPMDAKGDGMMGYQYHLNSYRKYTRTEVELQQGKITYIVRDLDTGAVLNTYEQDTQ
;
A
#
# COMPACT_ATOMS: atom_id res chain seq x y z
N MET A 1 -12.17 21.94 1.89
CA MET A 1 -10.85 21.35 1.58
C MET A 1 -11.05 20.50 0.34
N GLU A 2 -10.61 20.98 -0.81
CA GLU A 2 -10.80 20.25 -2.07
C GLU A 2 -9.89 19.02 -2.09
N ASP A 3 -10.45 17.89 -2.52
CA ASP A 3 -9.75 16.61 -2.66
C ASP A 3 -8.62 16.72 -3.70
N PHE A 4 -7.39 16.32 -3.34
CA PHE A 4 -6.23 16.34 -4.25
C PHE A 4 -6.49 15.50 -5.51
N MET A 5 -7.23 14.40 -5.35
CA MET A 5 -7.58 13.51 -6.44
C MET A 5 -8.62 14.12 -7.38
N SER A 6 -9.43 15.09 -6.94
CA SER A 6 -10.38 15.77 -7.83
C SER A 6 -9.72 16.79 -8.77
N LYS A 7 -8.50 17.25 -8.44
CA LYS A 7 -7.72 18.18 -9.26
C LYS A 7 -6.91 17.50 -10.37
N HIS A 8 -6.61 16.23 -10.20
CA HIS A 8 -5.85 15.45 -11.17
C HIS A 8 -6.79 14.43 -11.79
N LYS A 9 -6.95 14.42 -13.12
CA LYS A 9 -7.76 13.38 -13.77
C LYS A 9 -7.19 12.03 -13.35
N THR A 10 -7.97 11.22 -12.63
CA THR A 10 -7.56 9.90 -12.08
C THR A 10 -6.92 9.01 -13.15
N ASN A 11 -7.29 9.20 -14.41
CA ASN A 11 -6.74 8.49 -15.56
C ASN A 11 -5.24 8.77 -15.85
N GLN A 12 -4.62 9.80 -15.27
CA GLN A 12 -3.21 10.14 -15.46
C GLN A 12 -2.30 9.58 -14.36
N ILE A 13 -2.85 9.31 -13.17
CA ILE A 13 -2.07 8.80 -12.03
C ILE A 13 -2.21 7.28 -12.03
N ARG A 14 -1.10 6.56 -12.10
CA ARG A 14 -1.10 5.08 -12.07
C ARG A 14 -0.77 4.53 -10.68
N ALA A 15 0.10 5.21 -9.96
CA ALA A 15 0.39 4.92 -8.57
C ALA A 15 0.73 6.18 -7.78
N VAL A 16 0.44 6.14 -6.49
CA VAL A 16 0.85 7.11 -5.47
C VAL A 16 1.75 6.40 -4.47
N PHE A 17 2.92 6.98 -4.20
CA PHE A 17 3.86 6.47 -3.21
C PHE A 17 3.96 7.47 -2.06
N SER A 18 3.72 7.01 -0.84
CA SER A 18 3.91 7.80 0.38
C SER A 18 4.80 7.07 1.37
N GLY A 19 5.16 7.76 2.46
CA GLY A 19 5.79 7.16 3.64
C GLY A 19 4.96 7.49 4.87
N HIS A 20 5.63 7.89 5.95
CA HIS A 20 5.07 8.24 7.27
C HIS A 20 4.75 7.04 8.16
N ASP A 21 3.80 6.19 7.77
CA ASP A 21 3.51 4.99 8.57
C ASP A 21 4.67 3.99 8.37
N HIS A 22 5.34 3.58 9.45
CA HIS A 22 6.54 2.74 9.43
C HIS A 22 6.20 1.25 9.19
N VAL A 23 5.41 1.01 8.15
CA VAL A 23 4.92 -0.27 7.67
C VAL A 23 4.75 -0.20 6.15
N PHE A 24 4.62 -1.36 5.51
CA PHE A 24 4.13 -1.40 4.13
C PHE A 24 2.61 -1.47 4.12
N ASN A 25 1.97 -0.68 3.25
CA ASN A 25 0.57 -0.86 2.88
C ASN A 25 0.40 -0.74 1.37
N ALA A 26 -0.50 -1.54 0.80
CA ALA A 26 -0.98 -1.41 -0.56
C ALA A 26 -2.49 -1.28 -0.59
N PHE A 27 -2.98 -0.32 -1.36
CA PHE A 27 -4.40 -0.16 -1.68
C PHE A 27 -4.57 -0.02 -3.19
N ARG A 28 -5.76 -0.32 -3.68
CA ARG A 28 -6.15 -0.03 -5.05
C ARG A 28 -7.58 0.49 -5.09
N ASN A 29 -7.74 1.69 -5.59
CA ASN A 29 -9.04 2.26 -5.91
C ASN A 29 -9.06 2.63 -7.38
N GLU A 30 -10.12 2.25 -8.08
CA GLU A 30 -10.23 2.34 -9.54
C GLU A 30 -8.99 1.73 -10.23
N ASN A 31 -8.23 2.53 -10.97
CA ASN A 31 -6.99 2.14 -11.64
C ASN A 31 -5.76 2.84 -11.07
N VAL A 32 -5.79 3.19 -9.78
CA VAL A 32 -4.66 3.81 -9.07
C VAL A 32 -4.22 2.91 -7.93
N TYR A 33 -2.95 2.55 -7.91
CA TYR A 33 -2.32 1.91 -6.75
C TYR A 33 -1.85 2.96 -5.75
N TYR A 34 -2.00 2.67 -4.47
CA TYR A 34 -1.48 3.51 -3.39
C TYR A 34 -0.56 2.65 -2.55
N PHE A 35 0.70 3.03 -2.46
CA PHE A 35 1.72 2.32 -1.69
C PHE A 35 2.25 3.21 -0.58
N ILE A 36 2.08 2.77 0.66
CA ILE A 36 2.74 3.36 1.82
C ILE A 36 4.02 2.58 2.07
N ASN A 37 5.17 3.21 1.84
CA ASN A 37 6.51 2.63 1.91
C ASN A 37 7.33 3.26 3.05
N GLY A 38 6.76 3.37 4.26
CA GLY A 38 7.49 3.99 5.37
C GLY A 38 8.43 3.03 6.12
N ALA A 39 8.43 1.74 5.78
CA ALA A 39 9.26 0.71 6.40
C ALA A 39 10.67 0.58 5.78
N GLY A 40 11.36 1.70 5.52
CA GLY A 40 12.67 1.70 4.86
C GLY A 40 13.89 1.57 5.79
N GLY A 41 13.71 1.62 7.11
CA GLY A 41 14.82 1.51 8.08
C GLY A 41 14.56 2.08 9.48
N GLY A 42 13.49 2.84 9.69
CA GLY A 42 13.06 3.29 11.03
C GLY A 42 12.38 2.20 11.86
N PRO A 43 12.12 2.39 13.16
CA PRO A 43 11.41 1.39 13.97
C PRO A 43 10.01 1.13 13.40
N LEU A 44 9.68 -0.14 13.13
CA LEU A 44 8.38 -0.51 12.56
C LEU A 44 7.24 -0.22 13.54
N ASP A 45 6.15 0.38 13.05
CA ASP A 45 4.98 0.71 13.87
C ASP A 45 4.46 -0.53 14.59
N HIS A 46 4.11 -0.39 15.86
CA HIS A 46 3.71 -1.54 16.66
C HIS A 46 2.36 -2.09 16.22
N VAL A 47 2.26 -3.43 16.22
CA VAL A 47 0.98 -4.14 16.20
C VAL A 47 0.32 -3.93 17.57
N LYS A 48 -0.55 -2.92 17.67
CA LYS A 48 -1.36 -2.67 18.87
C LYS A 48 -2.78 -2.30 18.45
N LYS A 49 -3.76 -2.76 19.23
CA LYS A 49 -5.08 -2.13 19.27
C LYS A 49 -4.94 -0.75 19.93
N GLN A 50 -4.61 0.28 19.16
CA GLN A 50 -4.63 1.66 19.66
C GLN A 50 -5.56 2.51 18.78
N GLY A 51 -6.72 2.84 19.35
CA GLY A 51 -7.76 3.61 18.69
C GLY A 51 -8.51 2.82 17.61
N ALA A 52 -9.01 3.53 16.61
CA ALA A 52 -9.72 2.99 15.45
C ALA A 52 -8.85 2.11 14.53
N ARG A 53 -7.52 2.05 14.73
CA ARG A 53 -6.58 1.21 13.94
C ARG A 53 -6.33 -0.13 14.65
N SER A 54 -7.14 -1.17 14.40
CA SER A 54 -6.86 -2.52 14.93
C SER A 54 -5.91 -3.29 14.02
N TRP A 55 -4.64 -2.88 13.98
CA TRP A 55 -3.58 -3.71 13.38
C TRP A 55 -3.14 -4.76 14.38
N THR A 56 -3.60 -6.00 14.17
CA THR A 56 -3.30 -7.14 15.06
C THR A 56 -2.44 -8.22 14.41
N GLU A 57 -2.08 -8.06 13.14
CA GLU A 57 -1.35 -9.05 12.35
C GLU A 57 -0.02 -8.45 11.83
N GLU A 58 1.02 -9.28 11.72
CA GLU A 58 2.30 -8.89 11.10
C GLU A 58 2.20 -8.78 9.58
N GLU A 59 1.29 -9.53 8.98
CA GLU A 59 0.88 -9.46 7.59
C GLU A 59 -0.64 -9.42 7.58
N LEU A 60 -1.22 -8.43 6.91
CA LEU A 60 -2.66 -8.29 6.75
C LEU A 60 -3.00 -8.38 5.27
N LYS A 61 -4.00 -9.20 4.92
CA LYS A 61 -4.52 -9.33 3.54
C LYS A 61 -5.95 -8.80 3.48
N GLY A 62 -6.25 -8.00 2.47
CA GLY A 62 -7.57 -7.43 2.21
C GLY A 62 -8.31 -8.07 1.04
N PRO A 63 -9.43 -7.45 0.59
CA PRO A 63 -10.09 -6.30 1.19
C PRO A 63 -10.71 -6.64 2.54
N MET A 64 -10.76 -5.67 3.43
CA MET A 64 -11.25 -5.86 4.81
C MET A 64 -12.66 -5.27 4.94
N ASP A 65 -13.54 -5.97 5.65
CA ASP A 65 -14.88 -5.48 5.93
C ASP A 65 -14.83 -4.19 6.76
N ALA A 66 -15.55 -3.17 6.33
CA ALA A 66 -15.64 -1.88 7.03
C ALA A 66 -16.31 -1.96 8.42
N LYS A 67 -16.76 -3.16 8.84
CA LYS A 67 -17.55 -3.38 10.06
C LYS A 67 -16.74 -3.45 11.36
N GLY A 68 -15.41 -3.28 11.32
CA GLY A 68 -14.57 -3.40 12.52
C GLY A 68 -14.18 -2.08 13.20
N ASP A 69 -13.87 -1.03 12.43
CA ASP A 69 -12.87 -0.07 12.92
C ASP A 69 -13.08 1.39 12.49
N GLY A 70 -14.13 1.73 11.74
CA GLY A 70 -14.39 3.13 11.35
C GLY A 70 -13.29 3.78 10.48
N MET A 71 -12.41 2.97 9.90
CA MET A 71 -11.32 3.44 9.06
C MET A 71 -11.70 3.45 7.59
N MET A 72 -11.62 4.63 6.98
CA MET A 72 -11.84 4.82 5.55
C MET A 72 -10.74 4.11 4.73
N GLY A 73 -11.14 3.40 3.67
CA GLY A 73 -10.23 2.86 2.65
C GLY A 73 -9.91 1.37 2.78
N TYR A 74 -10.38 0.68 3.82
CA TYR A 74 -10.15 -0.76 4.05
C TYR A 74 -10.79 -1.65 2.97
N GLN A 75 -11.87 -1.21 2.36
CA GLN A 75 -12.47 -1.88 1.20
C GLN A 75 -11.57 -1.86 -0.04
N TYR A 76 -10.57 -0.97 -0.08
CA TYR A 76 -9.57 -0.85 -1.15
C TYR A 76 -8.22 -1.45 -0.74
N HIS A 77 -8.10 -1.96 0.48
CA HIS A 77 -6.86 -2.54 0.98
C HIS A 77 -6.53 -3.84 0.23
N LEU A 78 -5.27 -3.98 -0.17
CA LEU A 78 -4.73 -5.18 -0.78
C LEU A 78 -3.95 -5.97 0.25
N ASN A 79 -2.77 -5.49 0.64
CA ASN A 79 -1.92 -6.15 1.63
C ASN A 79 -1.19 -5.11 2.48
N SER A 80 -0.77 -5.53 3.67
CA SER A 80 0.15 -4.80 4.52
C SER A 80 1.18 -5.72 5.16
N TYR A 81 2.39 -5.20 5.37
CA TYR A 81 3.48 -5.93 6.03
C TYR A 81 4.14 -5.06 7.09
N ARG A 82 4.28 -5.61 8.29
CA ARG A 82 5.18 -5.08 9.33
C ARG A 82 6.56 -5.70 9.18
N LYS A 83 7.21 -5.37 8.07
CA LYS A 83 8.58 -5.77 7.74
C LYS A 83 9.31 -4.60 7.12
N TYR A 84 10.64 -4.62 7.16
CA TYR A 84 11.41 -3.72 6.33
C TYR A 84 11.20 -4.09 4.87
N THR A 85 10.71 -3.14 4.07
CA THR A 85 10.40 -3.40 2.66
C THR A 85 10.88 -2.30 1.75
N ARG A 86 11.05 -2.66 0.47
CA ARG A 86 11.16 -1.70 -0.63
C ARG A 86 10.19 -2.09 -1.74
N THR A 87 9.71 -1.09 -2.47
CA THR A 87 8.93 -1.29 -3.69
C THR A 87 9.79 -0.92 -4.89
N GLU A 88 10.01 -1.89 -5.77
CA GLU A 88 10.64 -1.71 -7.07
C GLU A 88 9.55 -1.49 -8.13
N VAL A 89 9.81 -0.61 -9.09
CA VAL A 89 8.87 -0.32 -10.18
C VAL A 89 9.54 -0.64 -11.50
N GLU A 90 8.97 -1.57 -12.24
CA GLU A 90 9.39 -1.91 -13.59
C GLU A 90 8.37 -1.38 -14.59
N LEU A 91 8.86 -0.63 -15.59
CA LEU A 91 8.06 -0.10 -16.69
C LEU A 91 8.44 -0.86 -17.96
N GLN A 92 7.48 -1.60 -18.51
CA GLN A 92 7.60 -2.30 -19.77
C GLN A 92 6.51 -1.79 -20.73
N GLN A 93 6.68 -2.02 -22.04
CA GLN A 93 5.73 -1.51 -23.03
C GLN A 93 4.31 -2.03 -22.73
N GLY A 94 3.41 -1.11 -22.35
CA GLY A 94 2.02 -1.44 -22.03
C GLY A 94 1.75 -1.89 -20.59
N LYS A 95 2.77 -2.03 -19.73
CA LYS A 95 2.62 -2.63 -18.40
C LYS A 95 3.54 -2.02 -17.35
N ILE A 96 3.00 -1.80 -16.16
CA ILE A 96 3.74 -1.43 -14.94
C ILE A 96 3.69 -2.60 -13.97
N THR A 97 4.85 -2.96 -13.43
CA THR A 97 4.97 -4.00 -12.39
C THR A 97 5.55 -3.36 -11.13
N TYR A 98 4.85 -3.51 -10.00
CA TYR A 98 5.30 -3.06 -8.69
C TYR A 98 5.67 -4.28 -7.85
N ILE A 99 6.95 -4.41 -7.49
CA ILE A 99 7.49 -5.57 -6.78
C ILE A 99 7.82 -5.15 -5.35
N VAL A 100 7.16 -5.75 -4.38
CA VAL A 100 7.44 -5.51 -2.96
C VAL A 100 8.42 -6.57 -2.48
N ARG A 101 9.57 -6.13 -1.98
CA ARG A 101 10.60 -7.02 -1.43
C ARG A 101 10.79 -6.79 0.05
N ASP A 102 11.03 -7.88 0.74
CA ASP A 102 11.61 -7.90 2.08
C ASP A 102 13.05 -7.40 1.99
N LEU A 103 13.40 -6.37 2.76
CA LEU A 103 14.74 -5.79 2.76
C LEU A 103 15.77 -6.66 3.47
N ASP A 104 15.36 -7.47 4.45
CA ASP A 104 16.26 -8.30 5.23
C ASP A 104 16.66 -9.55 4.44
N THR A 105 15.70 -10.15 3.72
CA THR A 105 15.91 -11.42 3.01
C THR A 105 16.05 -11.27 1.49
N GLY A 106 15.63 -10.14 0.91
CA GLY A 106 15.53 -9.94 -0.54
C GLY A 106 14.38 -10.69 -1.21
N ALA A 107 13.59 -11.44 -0.43
CA ALA A 107 12.46 -12.22 -0.94
C ALA A 107 11.38 -11.30 -1.52
N VAL A 108 10.76 -11.74 -2.63
CA VAL A 108 9.56 -11.09 -3.15
C VAL A 108 8.40 -11.42 -2.21
N LEU A 109 7.82 -10.39 -1.60
CA LEU A 109 6.63 -10.52 -0.77
C LEU A 109 5.36 -10.44 -1.61
N ASN A 110 5.34 -9.54 -2.61
CA ASN A 110 4.23 -9.44 -3.54
C ASN A 110 4.62 -8.79 -4.87
N THR A 111 3.77 -8.97 -5.87
CA THR A 111 3.88 -8.32 -7.18
C THR A 111 2.51 -7.84 -7.63
N TYR A 112 2.43 -6.56 -8.02
CA TYR A 112 1.22 -5.95 -8.55
C TYR A 112 1.45 -5.55 -10.00
N GLU A 113 0.49 -5.86 -10.86
CA GLU A 113 0.58 -5.57 -12.28
C GLU A 113 -0.52 -4.60 -12.70
N GLN A 114 -0.20 -3.74 -13.67
CA GLN A 114 -1.11 -2.76 -14.22
C GLN A 114 -0.85 -2.53 -15.70
N ASP A 115 -1.89 -2.66 -16.52
CA ASP A 115 -1.81 -2.26 -17.92
C ASP A 115 -1.87 -0.73 -18.06
N THR A 116 -1.07 -0.18 -18.97
CA THR A 116 -1.00 1.27 -19.22
C THR A 116 -1.96 1.73 -20.33
N GLN A 117 -2.73 0.80 -20.91
CA GLN A 117 -3.73 1.08 -21.96
C GLN A 117 -4.96 1.81 -21.41
#